data_AF-A0A014PF08-F1
#
_entry.id   AF-A0A014PF08-F1
#
_cell.length_a   1.000
_cell.length_b   1.000
_cell.length_c   1.000
_cell.angle_alpha   90.00
_cell.angle_beta   90.00
_cell.angle_gamma   90.00
#
_symmetry.space_group_name_H-M   'P 1'
#
loop_
_entity.id
_entity.type
_entity.pdbx_description
1 polymer ?
#
loop_
_entity_poly.entity_id
_entity_poly.type
_entity_poly.pdbx_seq_one_letter_code
_entity_poly.pdbx_strand_id
1 'polypeptide(L)'
;MSYGSFPPEPGRRRGTLAIVLVALIPTCFVGWLLWSSLGGTKDDGAGGAGGAGGPTTSSTSSPPPPSSGASAPPASSGEPGAPGAPGKPLEGKVVVIDPGHNPHNRDHPSRIARLVDIGTEKKECDTTGTATNSGYPEASFTLDVARRARTLLEARGATVRFTQDGDRPYGPCVDERAEIGNKAHADAVVSVHADGAAAGERGFHVILPKSVRGGGADTSAITAPSRRLGERLRGDFAKATGSGPAQYIGDGSGLDVRGDLGGLNLSTVPKVFIECGNMRDSQDAAELTDTAWRERAARGIAQGITDFLNE
;
A
#
# COMPACT_ATOMS: atom_id res chain seq x y z
N MET A 1 -62.74 -51.62 33.93
CA MET A 1 -62.28 -51.93 32.56
C MET A 1 -61.48 -50.74 32.07
N SER A 2 -60.27 -50.99 31.56
CA SER A 2 -59.46 -50.13 30.67
C SER A 2 -59.11 -48.71 31.10
N TYR A 3 -57.90 -48.19 30.94
CA TYR A 3 -56.54 -48.69 30.71
C TYR A 3 -55.69 -47.44 30.97
N GLY A 4 -54.61 -47.59 31.74
CA GLY A 4 -53.64 -46.52 31.96
C GLY A 4 -52.84 -46.21 30.70
N SER A 5 -52.46 -44.96 30.54
CA SER A 5 -51.43 -44.52 29.60
C SER A 5 -50.77 -43.27 30.18
N PHE A 6 -49.68 -43.50 30.93
CA PHE A 6 -48.75 -42.45 31.31
C PHE A 6 -47.81 -42.18 30.13
N PRO A 7 -47.45 -40.91 29.86
CA PRO A 7 -46.43 -40.57 28.89
C PRO A 7 -45.03 -41.02 29.36
N PRO A 8 -44.10 -41.30 28.42
CA PRO A 8 -42.79 -41.86 28.74
C PRO A 8 -41.84 -40.83 29.36
N GLU A 9 -40.96 -41.32 30.24
CA GLU A 9 -39.82 -40.55 30.78
C GLU A 9 -38.88 -40.04 29.67
N PRO A 10 -38.27 -38.86 29.83
CA PRO A 10 -37.22 -38.41 28.94
C PRO A 10 -35.95 -39.24 29.14
N GLY A 11 -35.69 -40.10 28.16
CA GLY A 11 -34.45 -40.87 28.04
C GLY A 11 -33.22 -39.95 28.06
N ARG A 12 -32.37 -40.19 29.06
CA ARG A 12 -31.02 -39.63 29.23
C ARG A 12 -30.15 -40.00 28.02
N ARG A 13 -30.21 -39.21 26.95
CA ARG A 13 -29.25 -39.29 25.84
C ARG A 13 -27.90 -38.81 26.34
N ARG A 14 -26.97 -39.77 26.47
CA ARG A 14 -25.55 -39.54 26.69
C ARG A 14 -25.06 -38.59 25.60
N GLY A 15 -24.76 -37.35 25.99
CA GLY A 15 -24.12 -36.37 25.12
C GLY A 15 -22.75 -36.89 24.73
N THR A 16 -22.55 -37.16 23.45
CA THR A 16 -21.22 -37.30 22.88
C THR A 16 -20.63 -35.90 22.83
N LEU A 17 -19.86 -35.55 23.86
CA LEU A 17 -19.03 -34.35 23.87
C LEU A 17 -18.01 -34.52 22.74
N ALA A 18 -18.26 -33.89 21.59
CA ALA A 18 -17.23 -33.72 20.57
C ALA A 18 -16.26 -32.67 21.11
N ILE A 19 -15.22 -33.13 21.82
CA ILE A 19 -14.07 -32.32 22.16
C ILE A 19 -13.34 -32.04 20.85
N VAL A 20 -13.56 -30.85 20.28
CA VAL A 20 -12.70 -30.30 19.24
C VAL A 20 -11.39 -29.91 19.93
N LEU A 21 -10.44 -30.85 19.92
CA LEU A 21 -9.04 -30.58 20.21
C LEU A 21 -8.50 -29.64 19.12
N VAL A 22 -8.46 -28.34 19.43
CA VAL A 22 -7.63 -27.40 18.69
C VAL A 22 -6.19 -27.81 18.96
N ALA A 23 -5.59 -28.51 18.00
CA ALA A 23 -4.17 -28.78 17.99
C ALA A 23 -3.44 -27.45 17.75
N LEU A 24 -3.04 -26.80 18.85
CA LEU A 24 -1.92 -25.87 18.83
C LEU A 24 -0.69 -26.68 18.47
N ILE A 25 -0.21 -26.54 17.24
CA ILE A 25 1.07 -27.09 16.81
C ILE A 25 2.11 -25.96 16.93
N PRO A 26 3.00 -25.99 17.93
CA PRO A 26 4.23 -25.20 17.91
C PRO A 26 5.29 -26.03 17.19
N THR A 27 5.56 -25.74 15.92
CA THR A 27 6.76 -26.26 15.26
C THR A 27 7.88 -25.24 15.37
N CYS A 28 8.75 -25.50 16.34
CA CYS A 28 10.11 -25.01 16.46
C CYS A 28 10.88 -25.16 15.14
N PHE A 29 11.73 -24.18 14.82
CA PHE A 29 13.00 -24.48 14.16
C PHE A 29 14.15 -23.85 14.96
N VAL A 30 14.95 -24.74 15.54
CA VAL A 30 16.26 -24.50 16.11
C VAL A 30 17.30 -24.62 15.00
N GLY A 31 18.25 -23.70 14.99
CA GLY A 31 19.65 -24.03 14.73
C GLY A 31 20.22 -23.55 13.40
N TRP A 32 21.04 -22.49 13.47
CA TRP A 32 22.46 -22.65 13.12
C TRP A 32 23.30 -21.50 13.69
N LEU A 33 24.32 -21.86 14.48
CA LEU A 33 25.44 -20.99 14.83
C LEU A 33 26.75 -21.76 14.58
N LEU A 34 27.63 -21.06 13.86
CA LEU A 34 29.10 -21.02 13.93
C LEU A 34 29.98 -21.99 13.11
N TRP A 35 31.02 -21.32 12.58
CA TRP A 35 32.43 -21.72 12.40
C TRP A 35 32.87 -21.90 10.92
N SER A 36 33.95 -21.32 10.39
CA SER A 36 34.85 -20.22 10.79
C SER A 36 35.69 -19.82 9.56
N SER A 37 36.16 -18.58 9.59
CA SER A 37 37.37 -18.11 8.91
C SER A 37 38.61 -18.99 9.17
N LEU A 38 39.49 -19.16 8.17
CA LEU A 38 40.95 -19.04 8.34
C LEU A 38 41.69 -19.09 6.99
N GLY A 39 42.65 -18.17 6.88
CA GLY A 39 43.64 -18.03 5.82
C GLY A 39 43.37 -16.79 4.97
N GLY A 40 43.97 -15.63 5.18
CA GLY A 40 45.27 -15.26 5.78
C GLY A 40 45.82 -14.14 4.87
N THR A 41 45.98 -12.91 5.37
CA THR A 41 47.29 -12.24 5.60
C THR A 41 48.23 -12.26 4.39
N LYS A 42 48.82 -11.16 3.90
CA LYS A 42 49.23 -9.91 4.55
C LYS A 42 49.88 -8.99 3.49
N ASP A 43 49.87 -7.68 3.76
CA ASP A 43 50.94 -6.66 3.66
C ASP A 43 51.79 -6.58 2.37
N ASP A 44 52.42 -5.48 1.96
CA ASP A 44 52.47 -4.03 2.19
C ASP A 44 53.55 -3.59 1.19
N GLY A 45 53.54 -2.35 0.69
CA GLY A 45 54.69 -1.91 -0.10
C GLY A 45 54.56 -0.57 -0.81
N ALA A 46 54.95 0.48 -0.10
CA ALA A 46 55.03 1.86 -0.53
C ALA A 46 56.07 2.15 -1.63
N GLY A 47 55.90 3.30 -2.30
CA GLY A 47 57.01 4.19 -2.62
C GLY A 47 57.13 4.62 -4.08
N GLY A 48 57.24 5.94 -4.31
CA GLY A 48 57.88 6.48 -5.51
C GLY A 48 57.27 7.77 -6.06
N ALA A 49 57.90 8.90 -5.75
CA ALA A 49 57.59 10.25 -6.21
C ALA A 49 58.29 10.63 -7.54
N GLY A 50 57.85 11.74 -8.15
CA GLY A 50 58.53 12.51 -9.20
C GLY A 50 57.94 12.32 -10.61
N GLY A 51 57.71 13.32 -11.46
CA GLY A 51 57.89 14.77 -11.39
C GLY A 51 57.60 15.37 -12.78
N ALA A 52 56.99 16.57 -12.77
CA ALA A 52 57.21 17.71 -13.68
C ALA A 52 56.82 17.67 -15.18
N GLY A 53 56.22 18.80 -15.62
CA GLY A 53 56.29 19.30 -17.01
C GLY A 53 54.96 19.87 -17.56
N GLY A 54 54.79 21.19 -17.50
CA GLY A 54 53.76 21.93 -18.27
C GLY A 54 54.06 21.97 -19.78
N PRO A 55 53.24 22.67 -20.60
CA PRO A 55 53.34 24.13 -20.58
C PRO A 55 52.03 24.92 -20.74
N THR A 56 52.16 26.18 -20.33
CA THR A 56 51.37 27.39 -20.56
C THR A 56 51.28 27.81 -22.03
N THR A 57 50.17 28.43 -22.43
CA THR A 57 50.17 29.69 -23.20
C THR A 57 48.95 30.54 -22.86
N SER A 58 49.21 31.77 -22.45
CA SER A 58 48.24 32.87 -22.35
C SER A 58 48.42 33.78 -23.57
N SER A 59 47.34 34.37 -24.06
CA SER A 59 47.42 35.61 -24.84
C SER A 59 46.18 36.49 -24.61
N THR A 60 46.47 37.69 -24.15
CA THR A 60 45.60 38.84 -23.89
C THR A 60 45.50 39.75 -25.12
N SER A 61 44.34 40.37 -25.37
CA SER A 61 44.27 41.80 -25.80
C SER A 61 42.83 42.34 -25.94
N SER A 62 42.52 43.29 -25.06
CA SER A 62 41.71 44.53 -25.06
C SER A 62 40.59 44.89 -26.07
N PRO A 63 39.63 45.77 -25.67
CA PRO A 63 38.36 46.06 -26.37
C PRO A 63 38.31 47.38 -27.18
N PRO A 64 37.28 47.58 -28.04
CA PRO A 64 36.99 48.87 -28.71
C PRO A 64 35.89 49.73 -28.02
N PRO A 65 35.73 51.02 -28.42
CA PRO A 65 35.17 52.12 -27.61
C PRO A 65 33.64 52.35 -27.77
N PRO A 66 33.02 53.30 -27.03
CA PRO A 66 31.57 53.41 -26.93
C PRO A 66 30.95 54.30 -28.02
N SER A 67 29.75 53.93 -28.47
CA SER A 67 28.91 54.72 -29.37
C SER A 67 27.58 55.04 -28.69
N SER A 68 27.39 56.32 -28.37
CA SER A 68 26.15 56.95 -27.96
C SER A 68 25.16 57.03 -29.13
N GLY A 69 23.96 56.51 -28.96
CA GLY A 69 22.84 56.69 -29.89
C GLY A 69 21.53 56.25 -29.24
N ALA A 70 20.69 57.22 -28.90
CA ALA A 70 19.35 57.00 -28.35
C ALA A 70 18.43 56.39 -29.41
N SER A 71 17.80 55.26 -29.09
CA SER A 71 16.65 54.71 -29.83
C SER A 71 15.53 54.39 -28.85
N ALA A 72 14.38 55.01 -29.07
CA ALA A 72 13.15 54.78 -28.33
C ALA A 72 12.70 53.31 -28.41
N PRO A 73 12.06 52.75 -27.37
CA PRO A 73 11.50 51.41 -27.45
C PRO A 73 10.32 51.40 -28.44
N PRO A 74 10.24 50.41 -29.35
CA PRO A 74 9.03 50.22 -30.14
C PRO A 74 7.90 49.77 -29.21
N ALA A 75 6.73 50.36 -29.40
CA ALA A 75 5.51 49.96 -28.71
C ALA A 75 5.22 48.48 -29.03
N SER A 76 5.28 47.63 -28.00
CA SER A 76 4.83 46.24 -28.06
C SER A 76 3.31 46.25 -28.26
N SER A 77 2.87 45.96 -29.48
CA SER A 77 1.54 45.45 -29.74
C SER A 77 1.38 44.13 -28.99
N GLY A 78 0.58 44.11 -27.92
CA GLY A 78 0.29 42.91 -27.16
C GLY A 78 -0.38 41.88 -28.06
N GLU A 79 0.35 40.82 -28.40
CA GLU A 79 -0.24 39.59 -28.90
C GLU A 79 -1.18 39.02 -27.83
N PRO A 80 -2.37 38.51 -28.22
CA PRO A 80 -3.20 37.73 -27.31
C PRO A 80 -2.38 36.54 -26.80
N GLY A 81 -2.17 36.48 -25.48
CA GLY A 81 -1.45 35.40 -24.84
C GLY A 81 -2.05 34.05 -25.25
N ALA A 82 -1.19 33.17 -25.78
CA ALA A 82 -1.56 31.80 -26.08
C ALA A 82 -2.24 31.15 -24.86
N PRO A 83 -3.27 30.29 -25.06
CA PRO A 83 -3.86 29.55 -23.96
C PRO A 83 -2.75 28.82 -23.19
N GLY A 84 -2.67 29.04 -21.88
CA GLY A 84 -1.70 28.36 -21.02
C GLY A 84 -1.81 26.85 -21.22
N ALA A 85 -0.67 26.15 -21.17
CA ALA A 85 -0.64 24.70 -21.25
C ALA A 85 -1.63 24.10 -20.25
N PRO A 86 -2.39 23.05 -20.62
CA PRO A 86 -3.33 22.43 -19.69
C PRO A 86 -2.57 21.97 -18.44
N GLY A 87 -3.15 22.25 -17.27
CA GLY A 87 -2.62 21.85 -15.97
C GLY A 87 -2.42 20.35 -15.88
N LYS A 88 -1.63 19.90 -14.89
CA LYS A 88 -1.40 18.47 -14.70
C LYS A 88 -2.72 17.77 -14.35
N PRO A 89 -2.94 16.50 -14.74
CA PRO A 89 -4.25 15.85 -14.63
C PRO A 89 -4.77 15.70 -13.19
N LEU A 90 -3.92 15.80 -12.18
CA LEU A 90 -4.30 15.75 -10.76
C LEU A 90 -3.92 17.02 -10.00
N GLU A 91 -3.71 18.13 -10.69
CA GLU A 91 -3.40 19.41 -10.06
C GLU A 91 -4.49 19.80 -9.05
N GLY A 92 -4.07 20.13 -7.82
CA GLY A 92 -4.96 20.47 -6.71
C GLY A 92 -5.61 19.28 -6.00
N LYS A 93 -5.43 18.05 -6.48
CA LYS A 93 -5.95 16.85 -5.81
C LYS A 93 -5.06 16.39 -4.66
N VAL A 94 -5.66 15.91 -3.58
CA VAL A 94 -4.99 15.28 -2.44
C VAL A 94 -5.28 13.79 -2.45
N VAL A 95 -4.24 12.97 -2.51
CA VAL A 95 -4.34 11.50 -2.46
C VAL A 95 -3.60 10.99 -1.25
N VAL A 96 -4.24 10.11 -0.48
CA VAL A 96 -3.56 9.37 0.59
C VAL A 96 -3.34 7.94 0.15
N ILE A 97 -2.09 7.48 0.22
CA ILE A 97 -1.75 6.07 0.03
C ILE A 97 -1.41 5.49 1.39
N ASP A 98 -2.05 4.38 1.73
CA ASP A 98 -1.89 3.69 3.02
C ASP A 98 -1.13 2.38 2.77
N PRO A 99 0.21 2.36 2.84
CA PRO A 99 0.95 1.11 2.78
C PRO A 99 0.60 0.27 4.02
N GLY A 100 -0.06 -0.86 3.79
CA GLY A 100 -0.54 -1.77 4.82
C GLY A 100 0.57 -2.28 5.73
N HIS A 101 0.24 -2.45 7.01
CA HIS A 101 1.16 -2.89 8.07
C HIS A 101 2.35 -1.93 8.27
N ASN A 102 3.33 -2.33 9.07
CA ASN A 102 4.61 -1.61 9.22
C ASN A 102 5.79 -2.58 9.33
N PRO A 103 6.97 -2.23 8.78
CA PRO A 103 8.16 -3.10 8.77
C PRO A 103 8.59 -3.62 10.16
N HIS A 104 8.34 -2.83 11.21
CA HIS A 104 8.80 -3.11 12.57
C HIS A 104 7.69 -3.60 13.50
N ASN A 105 6.46 -3.81 13.03
CA ASN A 105 5.34 -4.30 13.86
C ASN A 105 5.68 -5.61 14.59
N ARG A 106 6.46 -6.50 13.95
CA ARG A 106 6.90 -7.79 14.54
C ARG A 106 7.71 -7.63 15.83
N ASP A 107 8.36 -6.49 16.01
CA ASP A 107 9.20 -6.18 17.17
C ASP A 107 8.37 -5.57 18.32
N HIS A 108 7.07 -5.31 18.09
CA HIS A 108 6.16 -4.63 19.01
C HIS A 108 4.78 -5.32 19.18
N PRO A 109 4.73 -6.65 19.42
CA PRO A 109 3.47 -7.40 19.43
C PRO A 109 2.45 -6.89 20.44
N SER A 110 2.88 -6.47 21.63
CA SER A 110 1.96 -5.92 22.66
C SER A 110 1.37 -4.56 22.28
N ARG A 111 2.06 -3.78 21.44
CA ARG A 111 1.59 -2.46 21.00
C ARG A 111 0.55 -2.61 19.90
N ILE A 112 0.81 -3.49 18.93
CA ILE A 112 -0.10 -3.73 17.80
C ILE A 112 -1.33 -4.55 18.20
N ALA A 113 -1.24 -5.40 19.23
CA ALA A 113 -2.38 -6.16 19.76
C ALA A 113 -3.34 -5.33 20.63
N ARG A 114 -3.00 -4.08 20.98
CA ARG A 114 -3.91 -3.22 21.75
C ARG A 114 -5.17 -2.95 20.93
N LEU A 115 -6.33 -3.19 21.53
CA LEU A 115 -7.60 -2.95 20.85
C LEU A 115 -7.88 -1.45 20.64
N VAL A 116 -8.31 -1.11 19.43
CA VAL A 116 -8.84 0.20 19.02
C VAL A 116 -10.29 0.04 18.57
N ASP A 117 -11.05 1.12 18.66
CA ASP A 117 -12.44 1.16 18.20
C ASP A 117 -12.47 1.38 16.68
N ILE A 118 -13.14 0.50 15.96
CA ILE A 118 -13.29 0.59 14.49
C ILE A 118 -14.69 1.04 14.07
N GLY A 119 -15.46 1.60 15.00
CA GLY A 119 -16.82 2.10 14.82
C GLY A 119 -17.89 1.00 14.80
N THR A 120 -17.56 -0.24 14.46
CA THR A 120 -18.51 -1.37 14.52
C THR A 120 -18.23 -2.33 15.67
N GLU A 121 -16.97 -2.40 16.09
CA GLU A 121 -16.44 -3.30 17.11
C GLU A 121 -15.04 -2.81 17.54
N LYS A 122 -14.36 -3.60 18.38
CA LYS A 122 -12.95 -3.39 18.68
C LYS A 122 -12.08 -4.39 17.92
N LYS A 123 -10.98 -3.91 17.34
CA LYS A 123 -9.95 -4.74 16.69
C LYS A 123 -8.56 -4.35 17.13
N GLU A 124 -7.59 -5.21 16.90
CA GLU A 124 -6.18 -4.91 17.13
C GLU A 124 -5.77 -3.62 16.41
N CYS A 125 -4.90 -2.84 17.06
CA CYS A 125 -4.33 -1.61 16.54
C CYS A 125 -3.73 -1.83 15.14
N ASP A 126 -2.92 -2.86 14.96
CA ASP A 126 -2.36 -3.23 13.66
C ASP A 126 -1.96 -4.73 13.70
N THR A 127 -1.54 -5.28 12.58
CA THR A 127 -0.95 -6.61 12.50
C THR A 127 0.40 -6.57 11.79
N THR A 128 1.15 -7.66 11.82
CA THR A 128 2.44 -7.75 11.09
C THR A 128 2.26 -7.85 9.58
N GLY A 129 1.06 -8.18 9.11
CA GLY A 129 0.83 -8.68 7.76
C GLY A 129 1.32 -10.11 7.57
N THR A 130 1.10 -10.63 6.37
CA THR A 130 1.60 -11.94 5.93
C THR A 130 3.02 -11.84 5.36
N ALA A 131 3.52 -12.93 4.77
CA ALA A 131 4.78 -12.97 4.04
C ALA A 131 4.75 -14.06 2.98
N THR A 132 5.65 -13.98 2.00
CA THR A 132 5.89 -15.13 1.11
C THR A 132 6.49 -16.30 1.89
N ASN A 133 6.40 -17.51 1.32
CA ASN A 133 7.05 -18.68 1.90
C ASN A 133 8.59 -18.55 1.97
N SER A 134 9.18 -17.68 1.15
CA SER A 134 10.61 -17.32 1.21
C SER A 134 10.94 -16.20 2.20
N GLY A 135 9.94 -15.67 2.92
CA GLY A 135 10.12 -14.67 3.97
C GLY A 135 10.10 -13.22 3.53
N TYR A 136 9.63 -12.91 2.30
CA TYR A 136 9.43 -11.52 1.88
C TYR A 136 8.17 -10.96 2.56
N PRO A 137 8.28 -9.97 3.48
CA PRO A 137 7.15 -9.52 4.29
C PRO A 137 6.19 -8.63 3.49
N GLU A 138 4.89 -8.74 3.79
CA GLU A 138 3.85 -7.89 3.20
C GLU A 138 4.15 -6.39 3.42
N ALA A 139 4.52 -6.00 4.65
CA ALA A 139 4.84 -4.61 4.97
C ALA A 139 5.97 -4.02 4.10
N SER A 140 6.92 -4.85 3.64
CA SER A 140 7.98 -4.43 2.73
C SER A 140 7.47 -4.28 1.30
N PHE A 141 6.58 -5.18 0.88
CA PHE A 141 5.91 -5.12 -0.42
C PHE A 141 5.03 -3.87 -0.56
N THR A 142 4.15 -3.64 0.40
CA THR A 142 3.17 -2.54 0.38
C THR A 142 3.88 -1.19 0.37
N LEU A 143 4.93 -1.03 1.17
CA LEU A 143 5.73 0.20 1.23
C LEU A 143 6.46 0.49 -0.08
N ASP A 144 7.03 -0.52 -0.74
CA ASP A 144 7.68 -0.35 -2.06
C ASP A 144 6.66 0.07 -3.14
N VAL A 145 5.51 -0.62 -3.23
CA VAL A 145 4.46 -0.29 -4.20
C VAL A 145 3.87 1.10 -3.92
N ALA A 146 3.62 1.45 -2.66
CA ALA A 146 3.11 2.78 -2.28
C ALA A 146 4.07 3.90 -2.70
N ARG A 147 5.38 3.74 -2.45
CA ARG A 147 6.41 4.72 -2.86
C ARG A 147 6.47 4.91 -4.37
N ARG A 148 6.34 3.83 -5.14
CA ARG A 148 6.23 3.92 -6.61
C ARG A 148 4.96 4.65 -7.05
N ALA A 149 3.82 4.32 -6.46
CA ALA A 149 2.55 4.96 -6.76
C ALA A 149 2.59 6.47 -6.43
N ARG A 150 3.20 6.87 -5.31
CA ARG A 150 3.44 8.27 -4.95
C ARG A 150 4.18 9.01 -6.05
N THR A 151 5.33 8.50 -6.50
CA THR A 151 6.12 9.12 -7.58
C THR A 151 5.28 9.35 -8.84
N LEU A 152 4.46 8.38 -9.22
CA LEU A 152 3.59 8.48 -10.40
C LEU A 152 2.47 9.51 -10.22
N LEU A 153 1.85 9.56 -9.03
CA LEU A 153 0.77 10.49 -8.72
C LEU A 153 1.28 11.95 -8.59
N GLU A 154 2.45 12.16 -7.97
CA GLU A 154 3.09 13.47 -7.88
C GLU A 154 3.54 13.99 -9.26
N ALA A 155 4.04 13.08 -10.12
CA ALA A 155 4.33 13.42 -11.52
C ALA A 155 3.08 13.94 -12.25
N ARG A 156 1.91 13.39 -11.91
CA ARG A 156 0.57 13.79 -12.40
C ARG A 156 -0.02 14.99 -11.69
N GLY A 157 0.67 15.59 -10.71
CA GLY A 157 0.28 16.84 -10.06
C GLY A 157 -0.47 16.68 -8.73
N ALA A 158 -0.71 15.45 -8.27
CA ALA A 158 -1.37 15.22 -6.99
C ALA A 158 -0.45 15.60 -5.82
N THR A 159 -1.04 16.14 -4.76
CA THR A 159 -0.41 16.16 -3.44
C THR A 159 -0.61 14.80 -2.78
N VAL A 160 0.48 14.04 -2.60
CA VAL A 160 0.41 12.72 -1.98
C VAL A 160 0.77 12.79 -0.49
N ARG A 161 0.05 12.02 0.32
CA ARG A 161 0.32 11.80 1.74
C ARG A 161 0.36 10.30 2.03
N PHE A 162 1.21 9.89 2.95
CA PHE A 162 1.23 8.52 3.45
C PHE A 162 0.67 8.46 4.86
N THR A 163 0.08 7.31 5.21
CA THR A 163 -0.22 6.98 6.61
C THR A 163 1.05 6.63 7.38
N GLN A 164 2.05 6.06 6.70
CA GLN A 164 3.38 5.72 7.22
C GLN A 164 4.39 5.60 6.07
N ASP A 165 5.68 5.86 6.33
CA ASP A 165 6.74 5.69 5.33
C ASP A 165 7.91 4.84 5.86
N GLY A 166 7.62 3.85 6.71
CA GLY A 166 8.60 2.97 7.34
C GLY A 166 9.49 3.65 8.38
N ASP A 167 9.09 4.82 8.86
CA ASP A 167 9.81 5.70 9.77
C ASP A 167 9.32 5.62 11.23
N ARG A 168 8.36 4.72 11.49
CA ARG A 168 7.78 4.48 12.82
C ARG A 168 8.26 3.16 13.41
N PRO A 169 8.42 3.07 14.76
CA PRO A 169 8.72 1.80 15.41
C PRO A 169 7.58 0.79 15.26
N TYR A 170 6.33 1.24 15.26
CA TYR A 170 5.14 0.42 14.98
C TYR A 170 3.96 1.35 14.65
N GLY A 171 2.88 0.80 14.12
CA GLY A 171 1.71 1.60 13.74
C GLY A 171 2.02 2.66 12.66
N PRO A 172 1.08 3.52 12.28
CA PRO A 172 -0.16 3.89 12.98
C PRO A 172 -1.17 2.74 13.10
N CYS A 173 -1.99 2.82 14.14
CA CYS A 173 -3.12 1.92 14.30
C CYS A 173 -4.17 2.14 13.19
N VAL A 174 -5.04 1.17 12.91
CA VAL A 174 -6.03 1.24 11.82
C VAL A 174 -7.02 2.41 11.94
N ASP A 175 -7.31 2.86 13.16
CA ASP A 175 -8.10 4.06 13.46
C ASP A 175 -7.32 5.34 13.10
N GLU A 176 -6.06 5.44 13.51
CA GLU A 176 -5.16 6.55 13.16
C GLU A 176 -4.94 6.61 11.63
N ARG A 177 -4.82 5.46 10.94
CA ARG A 177 -4.72 5.40 9.46
C ARG A 177 -5.95 6.00 8.77
N ALA A 178 -7.15 5.74 9.28
CA ALA A 178 -8.37 6.36 8.78
C ALA A 178 -8.39 7.87 9.07
N GLU A 179 -8.00 8.26 10.29
CA GLU A 179 -7.96 9.65 10.72
C GLU A 179 -7.03 10.50 9.85
N ILE A 180 -5.86 9.98 9.46
CA ILE A 180 -4.92 10.66 8.55
C ILE A 180 -5.60 11.00 7.22
N GLY A 181 -6.35 10.06 6.64
CA GLY A 181 -7.11 10.29 5.41
C GLY A 181 -8.15 11.40 5.55
N ASN A 182 -8.90 11.36 6.65
CA ASN A 182 -9.96 12.31 6.95
C ASN A 182 -9.40 13.73 7.18
N LYS A 183 -8.35 13.86 7.99
CA LYS A 183 -7.68 15.14 8.30
C LYS A 183 -7.01 15.77 7.08
N ALA A 184 -6.55 14.95 6.13
CA ALA A 184 -5.98 15.43 4.89
C ALA A 184 -7.04 15.99 3.92
N HIS A 185 -8.34 15.78 4.20
CA HIS A 185 -9.42 16.04 3.26
C HIS A 185 -9.13 15.40 1.89
N ALA A 186 -8.62 14.16 1.90
CA ALA A 186 -8.20 13.49 0.68
C ALA A 186 -9.37 13.29 -0.29
N ASP A 187 -9.13 13.51 -1.58
CA ASP A 187 -10.09 13.20 -2.63
C ASP A 187 -10.24 11.68 -2.81
N ALA A 188 -9.17 10.93 -2.54
CA ALA A 188 -9.16 9.47 -2.56
C ALA A 188 -8.12 8.91 -1.58
N VAL A 189 -8.46 7.76 -0.98
CA VAL A 189 -7.54 6.96 -0.17
C VAL A 189 -7.46 5.53 -0.71
N VAL A 190 -6.25 5.03 -0.92
CA VAL A 190 -6.05 3.62 -1.33
C VAL A 190 -5.10 2.96 -0.34
N SER A 191 -5.58 1.91 0.34
CA SER A 191 -4.74 1.02 1.14
C SER A 191 -4.14 -0.08 0.27
N VAL A 192 -2.82 -0.23 0.28
CA VAL A 192 -2.12 -1.24 -0.51
C VAL A 192 -1.74 -2.40 0.40
N HIS A 193 -2.16 -3.61 0.05
CA HIS A 193 -1.95 -4.85 0.79
C HIS A 193 -1.62 -6.01 -0.15
N ALA A 194 -1.26 -7.16 0.42
CA ALA A 194 -1.26 -8.45 -0.26
C ALA A 194 -1.76 -9.54 0.70
N ASP A 195 -2.44 -10.55 0.16
CA ASP A 195 -3.19 -11.50 0.97
C ASP A 195 -2.40 -12.77 1.28
N GLY A 196 -2.95 -13.61 2.17
CA GLY A 196 -2.48 -14.96 2.44
C GLY A 196 -3.63 -15.97 2.38
N ALA A 197 -3.75 -16.68 1.26
CA ALA A 197 -4.71 -17.76 1.06
C ALA A 197 -4.01 -19.12 0.83
N ALA A 198 -4.76 -20.19 0.56
CA ALA A 198 -4.17 -21.50 0.29
C ALA A 198 -3.30 -21.49 -0.99
N ALA A 199 -2.34 -22.41 -1.09
CA ALA A 199 -1.55 -22.57 -2.32
C ALA A 199 -2.46 -22.97 -3.49
N GLY A 200 -2.27 -22.38 -4.67
CA GLY A 200 -3.14 -22.53 -5.82
C GLY A 200 -4.29 -21.52 -5.87
N GLU A 201 -4.57 -20.82 -4.77
CA GLU A 201 -5.48 -19.67 -4.75
C GLU A 201 -4.71 -18.40 -5.14
N ARG A 202 -5.16 -17.71 -6.18
CA ARG A 202 -4.43 -16.63 -6.84
C ARG A 202 -5.31 -15.43 -7.13
N GLY A 203 -4.67 -14.30 -7.44
CA GLY A 203 -5.31 -13.12 -8.00
C GLY A 203 -5.51 -12.00 -6.99
N PHE A 204 -5.85 -10.83 -7.51
CA PHE A 204 -6.03 -9.61 -6.73
C PHE A 204 -7.51 -9.35 -6.43
N HIS A 205 -7.81 -8.60 -5.38
CA HIS A 205 -9.16 -8.09 -5.16
C HIS A 205 -9.14 -6.70 -4.54
N VAL A 206 -10.23 -5.95 -4.73
CA VAL A 206 -10.41 -4.61 -4.18
C VAL A 206 -11.53 -4.65 -3.14
N ILE A 207 -11.20 -4.29 -1.91
CA ILE A 207 -12.16 -4.27 -0.80
C ILE A 207 -12.85 -2.91 -0.75
N LEU A 208 -14.18 -2.94 -0.79
CA LEU A 208 -15.08 -1.80 -0.75
C LEU A 208 -15.76 -1.69 0.62
N PRO A 209 -16.05 -0.47 1.09
CA PRO A 209 -16.81 -0.30 2.32
C PRO A 209 -18.25 -0.81 2.15
N LYS A 210 -18.70 -1.64 3.08
CA LYS A 210 -20.12 -1.91 3.30
C LYS A 210 -20.77 -0.63 3.84
N SER A 211 -22.03 -0.40 3.46
CA SER A 211 -22.85 0.65 4.08
C SER A 211 -23.13 0.29 5.54
N VAL A 212 -22.54 1.05 6.45
CA VAL A 212 -22.64 0.88 7.90
C VAL A 212 -23.06 2.22 8.49
N ARG A 213 -23.98 2.17 9.44
CA ARG A 213 -24.38 3.30 10.28
C ARG A 213 -24.60 2.83 11.71
N GLY A 214 -23.75 3.26 12.63
CA GLY A 214 -23.82 2.89 14.04
C GLY A 214 -22.45 2.70 14.67
N GLY A 215 -22.41 2.72 16.01
CA GLY A 215 -21.21 2.45 16.81
C GLY A 215 -20.03 3.44 16.65
N GLY A 216 -20.21 4.53 15.90
CA GLY A 216 -19.16 5.50 15.58
C GLY A 216 -18.76 5.50 14.09
N ALA A 217 -19.23 4.51 13.32
CA ALA A 217 -19.06 4.46 11.87
C ALA A 217 -20.29 5.00 11.11
N ASP A 218 -20.06 5.82 10.10
CA ASP A 218 -21.02 6.14 9.04
C ASP A 218 -20.31 6.19 7.69
N THR A 219 -20.42 5.10 6.92
CA THR A 219 -19.79 4.96 5.59
C THR A 219 -20.73 5.33 4.44
N SER A 220 -21.93 5.83 4.74
CA SER A 220 -22.97 6.03 3.73
C SER A 220 -22.59 7.04 2.66
N ALA A 221 -21.91 8.13 3.05
CA ALA A 221 -21.44 9.16 2.14
C ALA A 221 -20.32 8.65 1.22
N ILE A 222 -19.54 7.66 1.68
CA ILE A 222 -18.37 7.17 0.94
C ILE A 222 -18.65 5.90 0.15
N THR A 223 -19.73 5.16 0.42
CA THR A 223 -19.98 3.85 -0.19
C THR A 223 -20.05 3.92 -1.73
N ALA A 224 -20.82 4.86 -2.27
CA ALA A 224 -20.95 5.03 -3.72
C ALA A 224 -19.66 5.54 -4.41
N PRO A 225 -19.00 6.61 -3.94
CA PRO A 225 -17.73 7.04 -4.57
C PRO A 225 -16.60 6.00 -4.37
N SER A 226 -16.54 5.30 -3.24
CA SER A 226 -15.54 4.24 -3.04
C SER A 226 -15.75 3.05 -3.97
N ARG A 227 -17.02 2.73 -4.31
CA ARG A 227 -17.32 1.74 -5.35
C ARG A 227 -16.75 2.15 -6.71
N ARG A 228 -16.96 3.39 -7.15
CA ARG A 228 -16.41 3.88 -8.42
C ARG A 228 -14.88 3.85 -8.41
N LEU A 229 -14.26 4.33 -7.33
CA LEU A 229 -12.80 4.24 -7.14
C LEU A 229 -12.33 2.78 -7.26
N GLY A 230 -12.99 1.85 -6.57
CA GLY A 230 -12.61 0.45 -6.60
C GLY A 230 -12.81 -0.23 -7.96
N GLU A 231 -13.84 0.13 -8.70
CA GLU A 231 -14.08 -0.37 -10.06
C GLU A 231 -13.02 0.11 -11.06
N ARG A 232 -12.60 1.39 -10.97
CA ARG A 232 -11.46 1.93 -11.74
C ARG A 232 -10.17 1.22 -11.37
N LEU A 233 -9.88 1.16 -10.07
CA LEU A 233 -8.69 0.52 -9.54
C LEU A 233 -8.58 -0.94 -10.00
N ARG A 234 -9.67 -1.70 -9.91
CA ARG A 234 -9.72 -3.09 -10.36
C ARG A 234 -9.41 -3.23 -11.85
N GLY A 235 -10.00 -2.39 -12.70
CA GLY A 235 -9.79 -2.43 -14.15
C GLY A 235 -8.36 -2.08 -14.56
N ASP A 236 -7.83 -0.98 -14.03
CA ASP A 236 -6.50 -0.49 -14.38
C ASP A 236 -5.38 -1.33 -13.77
N PHE A 237 -5.58 -1.88 -12.57
CA PHE A 237 -4.65 -2.82 -11.97
C PHE A 237 -4.52 -4.09 -12.82
N ALA A 238 -5.65 -4.73 -13.17
CA ALA A 238 -5.65 -5.91 -14.02
C ALA A 238 -4.96 -5.65 -15.37
N LYS A 239 -5.27 -4.51 -16.01
CA LYS A 239 -4.66 -4.12 -17.29
C LYS A 239 -3.16 -3.90 -17.17
N ALA A 240 -2.70 -3.28 -16.09
CA ALA A 240 -1.30 -2.96 -15.91
C ALA A 240 -0.45 -4.17 -15.51
N THR A 241 -0.95 -5.04 -14.63
CA THR A 241 -0.19 -6.19 -14.12
C THR A 241 -0.33 -7.44 -14.99
N GLY A 242 -1.49 -7.60 -15.65
CA GLY A 242 -1.89 -8.85 -16.31
C GLY A 242 -2.53 -9.87 -15.35
N SER A 243 -2.68 -9.55 -14.06
CA SER A 243 -3.25 -10.44 -13.06
C SER A 243 -4.78 -10.48 -13.16
N GLY A 244 -5.37 -11.64 -12.84
CA GLY A 244 -6.82 -11.83 -12.77
C GLY A 244 -7.41 -11.52 -11.39
N PRO A 245 -8.74 -11.33 -11.29
CA PRO A 245 -9.45 -11.31 -10.03
C PRO A 245 -9.18 -12.54 -9.16
N ALA A 246 -9.17 -12.36 -7.84
CA ALA A 246 -9.01 -13.44 -6.89
C ALA A 246 -10.15 -14.47 -7.02
N GLN A 247 -9.80 -15.76 -7.12
CA GLN A 247 -10.79 -16.84 -7.23
C GLN A 247 -11.31 -17.38 -5.88
N TYR A 248 -10.69 -16.98 -4.77
CA TYR A 248 -10.94 -17.51 -3.42
C TYR A 248 -11.74 -16.59 -2.52
N ILE A 249 -11.97 -15.34 -2.94
CA ILE A 249 -12.64 -14.33 -2.14
C ILE A 249 -13.48 -13.41 -3.01
N GLY A 250 -14.55 -12.86 -2.44
CA GLY A 250 -15.61 -12.22 -3.19
C GLY A 250 -16.42 -13.23 -4.02
N ASP A 251 -17.18 -12.71 -4.97
CA ASP A 251 -17.99 -13.49 -5.93
C ASP A 251 -17.24 -13.79 -7.24
N GLY A 252 -15.90 -13.71 -7.21
CA GLY A 252 -15.03 -13.82 -8.38
C GLY A 252 -14.98 -12.56 -9.25
N SER A 253 -15.70 -11.49 -8.89
CA SER A 253 -15.64 -10.21 -9.63
C SER A 253 -14.32 -9.45 -9.43
N GLY A 254 -13.56 -9.77 -8.38
CA GLY A 254 -12.42 -8.99 -7.90
C GLY A 254 -12.82 -7.81 -7.01
N LEU A 255 -14.09 -7.74 -6.60
CA LEU A 255 -14.59 -6.80 -5.60
C LEU A 255 -15.09 -7.56 -4.37
N ASP A 256 -14.75 -7.07 -3.19
CA ASP A 256 -15.19 -7.63 -1.92
C ASP A 256 -15.80 -6.54 -1.04
N VAL A 257 -17.02 -6.71 -0.55
CA VAL A 257 -17.73 -5.68 0.23
C VAL A 257 -17.71 -6.04 1.70
N ARG A 258 -17.01 -5.24 2.52
CA ARG A 258 -16.72 -5.57 3.91
C ARG A 258 -17.09 -4.46 4.88
N GLY A 259 -17.49 -4.84 6.09
CA GLY A 259 -17.89 -3.93 7.17
C GLY A 259 -17.11 -4.14 8.47
N ASP A 260 -15.99 -4.86 8.41
CA ASP A 260 -15.16 -5.25 9.55
C ASP A 260 -13.77 -4.59 9.54
N LEU A 261 -13.51 -3.65 8.63
CA LEU A 261 -12.20 -3.02 8.48
C LEU A 261 -12.24 -1.57 8.98
N GLY A 262 -11.52 -1.27 10.08
CA GLY A 262 -11.51 0.08 10.67
C GLY A 262 -11.03 1.17 9.72
N GLY A 263 -10.06 0.85 8.86
CA GLY A 263 -9.64 1.76 7.81
C GLY A 263 -10.78 2.18 6.88
N LEU A 264 -11.76 1.31 6.60
CA LEU A 264 -12.95 1.62 5.79
C LEU A 264 -14.06 2.25 6.64
N ASN A 265 -14.40 1.62 7.76
CA ASN A 265 -15.53 1.99 8.61
C ASN A 265 -15.42 3.42 9.18
N LEU A 266 -14.19 3.87 9.47
CA LEU A 266 -13.91 5.19 10.04
C LEU A 266 -13.56 6.25 8.97
N SER A 267 -13.53 5.89 7.69
CA SER A 267 -13.22 6.85 6.63
C SER A 267 -14.42 7.75 6.34
N THR A 268 -14.16 9.07 6.26
CA THR A 268 -15.14 10.08 5.82
C THR A 268 -14.90 10.55 4.39
N VAL A 269 -13.89 9.99 3.73
CA VAL A 269 -13.51 10.24 2.33
C VAL A 269 -13.55 8.93 1.52
N PRO A 270 -13.64 8.97 0.17
CA PRO A 270 -13.63 7.76 -0.65
C PRO A 270 -12.39 6.91 -0.38
N LYS A 271 -12.59 5.64 0.02
CA LYS A 271 -11.50 4.74 0.40
C LYS A 271 -11.76 3.30 -0.04
N VAL A 272 -10.71 2.65 -0.53
CA VAL A 272 -10.68 1.21 -0.84
C VAL A 272 -9.37 0.57 -0.37
N PHE A 273 -9.35 -0.76 -0.26
CA PHE A 273 -8.13 -1.55 -0.12
C PHE A 273 -7.90 -2.30 -1.42
N ILE A 274 -6.64 -2.46 -1.83
CA ILE A 274 -6.26 -3.40 -2.87
C ILE A 274 -5.35 -4.46 -2.29
N GLU A 275 -5.81 -5.71 -2.36
CA GLU A 275 -5.03 -6.91 -2.08
C GLU A 275 -4.41 -7.36 -3.38
N CYS A 276 -3.11 -7.13 -3.55
CA CYS A 276 -2.44 -7.18 -4.86
C CYS A 276 -2.23 -8.60 -5.41
N GLY A 277 -2.38 -9.63 -4.56
CA GLY A 277 -2.14 -11.04 -4.88
C GLY A 277 -1.96 -11.87 -3.61
N ASN A 278 -1.86 -13.20 -3.74
CA ASN A 278 -1.66 -14.10 -2.61
C ASN A 278 -0.16 -14.39 -2.36
N MET A 279 0.40 -13.90 -1.25
CA MET A 279 1.80 -14.15 -0.90
C MET A 279 2.12 -15.63 -0.62
N ARG A 280 1.12 -16.46 -0.34
CA ARG A 280 1.28 -17.89 -0.05
C ARG A 280 1.26 -18.79 -1.29
N ASP A 281 0.82 -18.25 -2.43
CA ASP A 281 0.92 -18.91 -3.73
C ASP A 281 2.26 -18.61 -4.40
N SER A 282 2.87 -19.60 -5.05
CA SER A 282 4.21 -19.46 -5.62
C SER A 282 4.26 -18.56 -6.86
N GLN A 283 3.19 -18.48 -7.65
CA GLN A 283 3.15 -17.65 -8.86
C GLN A 283 2.91 -16.19 -8.47
N ASP A 284 1.94 -15.93 -7.59
CA ASP A 284 1.72 -14.58 -7.07
C ASP A 284 2.94 -14.11 -6.25
N ALA A 285 3.57 -14.96 -5.43
CA ALA A 285 4.80 -14.60 -4.73
C ALA A 285 5.96 -14.22 -5.69
N ALA A 286 6.09 -14.92 -6.82
CA ALA A 286 7.09 -14.57 -7.85
C ALA A 286 6.79 -13.18 -8.47
N GLU A 287 5.51 -12.88 -8.72
CA GLU A 287 5.07 -11.56 -9.18
C GLU A 287 5.33 -10.46 -8.13
N LEU A 288 4.92 -10.67 -6.89
CA LEU A 288 5.05 -9.68 -5.80
C LEU A 288 6.53 -9.40 -5.44
N THR A 289 7.42 -10.37 -5.62
CA THR A 289 8.87 -10.21 -5.42
C THR A 289 9.59 -9.63 -6.64
N ASP A 290 8.97 -9.60 -7.83
CA ASP A 290 9.52 -9.00 -9.03
C ASP A 290 9.37 -7.46 -9.04
N THR A 291 10.50 -6.76 -9.21
CA THR A 291 10.55 -5.30 -9.20
C THR A 291 9.78 -4.68 -10.36
N ALA A 292 9.82 -5.28 -11.56
CA ALA A 292 9.12 -4.75 -12.73
C ALA A 292 7.60 -4.96 -12.62
N TRP A 293 7.16 -6.02 -11.95
CA TRP A 293 5.76 -6.26 -11.63
C TRP A 293 5.27 -5.27 -10.58
N ARG A 294 6.02 -5.01 -9.49
CA ARG A 294 5.64 -3.96 -8.52
C ARG A 294 5.51 -2.58 -9.15
N GLU A 295 6.34 -2.27 -10.14
CA GLU A 295 6.21 -1.07 -10.94
C GLU A 295 4.93 -1.06 -11.81
N ARG A 296 4.55 -2.20 -12.39
CA ARG A 296 3.26 -2.34 -13.11
C ARG A 296 2.07 -2.17 -12.15
N ALA A 297 2.12 -2.80 -10.97
CA ALA A 297 1.11 -2.66 -9.93
C ALA A 297 0.93 -1.19 -9.51
N ALA A 298 2.03 -0.47 -9.25
CA ALA A 298 2.01 0.95 -8.93
C ALA A 298 1.41 1.81 -10.07
N ARG A 299 1.71 1.49 -11.33
CA ARG A 299 1.07 2.15 -12.49
C ARG A 299 -0.43 1.91 -12.55
N GLY A 300 -0.88 0.68 -12.32
CA GLY A 300 -2.29 0.34 -12.27
C GLY A 300 -3.01 1.08 -11.15
N ILE A 301 -2.41 1.14 -9.95
CA ILE A 301 -2.93 1.89 -8.80
C ILE A 301 -3.04 3.38 -9.12
N ALA A 302 -1.95 3.99 -9.60
CA ALA A 302 -1.95 5.40 -9.92
C ALA A 302 -2.97 5.73 -11.01
N GLN A 303 -3.11 4.88 -12.04
CA GLN A 303 -4.08 5.08 -13.12
C GLN A 303 -5.52 4.99 -12.62
N GLY A 304 -5.87 3.96 -11.84
CA GLY A 304 -7.22 3.83 -11.29
C GLY A 304 -7.64 5.01 -10.42
N ILE A 305 -6.70 5.55 -9.61
CA ILE A 305 -6.92 6.79 -8.86
C ILE A 305 -7.10 7.98 -9.80
N THR A 306 -6.29 8.08 -10.86
CA THR A 306 -6.36 9.19 -11.82
C THR A 306 -7.68 9.22 -12.56
N ASP A 307 -8.14 8.06 -13.02
CA ASP A 307 -9.40 7.93 -13.75
C ASP A 307 -10.59 8.25 -12.84
N PHE A 308 -10.56 7.82 -11.58
CA PHE A 308 -11.58 8.16 -10.59
C PHE A 308 -11.66 9.67 -10.30
N LEU A 309 -10.52 10.35 -10.17
CA LEU A 309 -10.47 11.77 -9.80
C LEU A 309 -10.80 12.74 -10.94
N ASN A 310 -10.90 12.23 -12.17
CA ASN A 310 -11.23 12.97 -13.38
C ASN A 310 -12.66 12.70 -13.90
N GLU A 311 -13.48 11.98 -13.13
CA GLU A 311 -14.91 11.79 -13.42
C GLU A 311 -15.75 13.06 -13.22
#